data_AF-T0Q5S8-F1
#
_entry.id   AF-T0Q5S8-F1
#
_cell.length_a   1.000
_cell.length_b   1.000
_cell.length_c   1.000
_cell.angle_alpha   90.00
_cell.angle_beta   90.00
_cell.angle_gamma   90.00
#
_symmetry.space_group_name_H-M   'P 1'
#
loop_
_entity.id
_entity.type
_entity.pdbx_description
1 polymer ?
#
loop_
_entity_poly.entity_id
_entity_poly.type
_entity_poly.pdbx_seq_one_letter_code
_entity_poly.pdbx_strand_id
1 'polypeptide(L)'
;MMSGTSDKQQRKAIAEWIDKLQARDTEKQAFVALASAIPHLAANSVPKVLLDLERKHPDPILMSTRENVVLLIELMCTTQAHACAKLRNRITAYLNRRLRDKRSKVTDACVGAAGALALHALPFLPPSELETIVQPFWTEVHIMNDGAARCLGAIFHPSSDNAALLAAHAERAAGYLISFLPQLMAKFHGKIYATYSPIFHILLRITVLIQDVPARVELATAMADAIPSLVAAVDDVLHLGQRDDWLNRKRGLDLLGALVACFQSHSTLVGLQAKVMTLAERGRSDYASPVRESASALLTHLGPLLRSSQPGHGCTDAAYAALHPVRPSSPSPPSPTRWVSSSPSKPSMSFQKSLSTTAPFSPSSVAPRPVVARDDNQTSQEFADNARLAMEEGDMELALRIALLSEDQSLLWKVLAFAQPSVALLRKTTLDALCTSFVDFLATPEKADVIFPWISCLVKLDGYVNLVDARVLLELKTQLAHFSAPSAKESLIAARLYEELLPSPIDES
;
A
#
# COMPACT_ATOMS: atom_id res chain seq x y z
N MET A 1 -37.67 35.55 -5.55
CA MET A 1 -38.10 34.72 -4.40
C MET A 1 -38.53 33.28 -4.77
N MET A 2 -38.83 32.94 -6.04
CA MET A 2 -39.30 31.59 -6.41
C MET A 2 -38.21 30.50 -6.55
N SER A 3 -36.91 30.85 -6.65
CA SER A 3 -35.83 29.86 -6.73
C SER A 3 -35.54 29.17 -5.38
N GLY A 4 -35.78 29.84 -4.25
CA GLY A 4 -35.41 29.32 -2.92
C GLY A 4 -36.30 28.18 -2.39
N THR A 5 -37.52 28.02 -2.90
CA THR A 5 -38.44 26.93 -2.53
C THR A 5 -38.12 25.64 -3.28
N SER A 6 -37.75 25.72 -4.56
CA SER A 6 -37.34 24.57 -5.37
C SER A 6 -36.09 23.89 -4.80
N ASP A 7 -35.05 24.67 -4.45
CA ASP A 7 -33.82 24.16 -3.85
C ASP A 7 -34.06 23.47 -2.48
N LYS A 8 -35.01 23.97 -1.69
CA LYS A 8 -35.36 23.35 -0.40
C LYS A 8 -36.05 22.00 -0.61
N GLN A 9 -36.89 21.88 -1.62
CA GLN A 9 -37.62 20.65 -1.93
C GLN A 9 -36.69 19.59 -2.55
N GLN A 10 -35.79 20.00 -3.45
CA GLN A 10 -34.74 19.13 -3.99
C GLN A 10 -33.82 18.60 -2.88
N ARG A 11 -33.40 19.46 -1.94
CA ARG A 11 -32.59 19.05 -0.78
C ARG A 11 -33.30 18.06 0.12
N LYS A 12 -34.60 18.25 0.38
CA LYS A 12 -35.39 17.31 1.18
C LYS A 12 -35.46 15.94 0.51
N ALA A 13 -35.73 15.90 -0.80
CA ALA A 13 -35.75 14.66 -1.55
C ALA A 13 -34.40 13.93 -1.53
N ILE A 14 -33.29 14.66 -1.67
CA ILE A 14 -31.94 14.08 -1.58
C ILE A 14 -31.67 13.52 -0.19
N ALA A 15 -32.03 14.24 0.87
CA ALA A 15 -31.87 13.75 2.24
C ALA A 15 -32.65 12.44 2.49
N GLU A 16 -33.87 12.32 1.95
CA GLU A 16 -34.68 11.10 2.03
C GLU A 16 -34.03 9.92 1.30
N TRP A 17 -33.39 10.16 0.14
CA TRP A 17 -32.64 9.12 -0.56
C TRP A 17 -31.35 8.73 0.17
N ILE A 18 -30.66 9.68 0.80
CA ILE A 18 -29.50 9.39 1.65
C ILE A 18 -29.89 8.48 2.81
N ASP A 19 -31.06 8.67 3.42
CA ASP A 19 -31.53 7.81 4.51
C ASP A 19 -31.81 6.37 4.03
N LYS A 20 -32.29 6.21 2.80
CA LYS A 20 -32.57 4.91 2.18
C LYS A 20 -31.31 4.12 1.79
N LEU A 21 -30.13 4.75 1.74
CA LEU A 21 -28.88 4.03 1.42
C LEU A 21 -28.52 2.91 2.42
N GLN A 22 -29.00 2.98 3.67
CA GLN A 22 -28.72 1.97 4.70
C GLN A 22 -29.61 0.72 4.62
N ALA A 23 -30.74 0.82 3.93
CA ALA A 23 -31.72 -0.25 3.88
C ALA A 23 -31.43 -1.17 2.69
N ARG A 24 -31.18 -2.45 2.98
CA ARG A 24 -30.71 -3.45 1.99
C ARG A 24 -31.62 -3.57 0.76
N ASP A 25 -32.92 -3.37 0.93
CA ASP A 25 -33.94 -3.44 -0.10
C ASP A 25 -34.03 -2.18 -0.97
N THR A 26 -33.62 -1.02 -0.44
CA THR A 26 -33.72 0.27 -1.13
C THR A 26 -32.37 0.89 -1.52
N GLU A 27 -31.24 0.33 -1.05
CA GLU A 27 -29.89 0.85 -1.29
C GLU A 27 -29.60 1.10 -2.77
N LYS A 28 -29.84 0.12 -3.64
CA LYS A 28 -29.57 0.23 -5.08
C LYS A 28 -30.43 1.33 -5.73
N GLN A 29 -31.71 1.41 -5.36
CA GLN A 29 -32.61 2.43 -5.89
C GLN A 29 -32.19 3.82 -5.40
N ALA A 30 -31.81 3.93 -4.13
CA ALA A 30 -31.32 5.17 -3.53
C ALA A 30 -30.03 5.65 -4.20
N PHE A 31 -29.07 4.76 -4.45
CA PHE A 31 -27.84 5.09 -5.17
C PHE A 31 -28.14 5.64 -6.56
N VAL A 32 -28.98 4.96 -7.35
CA VAL A 32 -29.35 5.41 -8.71
C VAL A 32 -30.06 6.77 -8.68
N ALA A 33 -30.98 6.97 -7.74
CA ALA A 33 -31.68 8.24 -7.59
C ALA A 33 -30.71 9.39 -7.25
N LEU A 34 -29.79 9.16 -6.30
CA LEU A 34 -28.76 10.13 -5.91
C LEU A 34 -27.79 10.43 -7.06
N ALA A 35 -27.32 9.40 -7.76
CA ALA A 35 -26.44 9.56 -8.92
C ALA A 35 -27.09 10.39 -10.03
N SER A 36 -28.40 10.29 -10.23
CA SER A 36 -29.12 11.15 -11.18
C SER A 36 -29.31 12.59 -10.68
N ALA A 37 -29.42 12.79 -9.37
CA ALA A 37 -29.75 14.09 -8.78
C ALA A 37 -28.51 14.97 -8.54
N ILE A 38 -27.37 14.38 -8.19
CA ILE A 38 -26.11 15.08 -7.87
C ILE A 38 -25.63 16.05 -8.97
N PRO A 39 -25.64 15.67 -10.27
CA PRO A 39 -25.20 16.57 -11.34
C PRO A 39 -26.03 17.85 -11.45
N HIS A 40 -27.25 17.84 -10.91
CA HIS A 40 -28.20 18.96 -10.96
C HIS A 40 -28.34 19.70 -9.62
N LEU A 41 -27.40 19.48 -8.69
CA LEU A 41 -27.37 20.20 -7.42
C LEU A 41 -27.00 21.67 -7.61
N ALA A 42 -27.72 22.54 -6.91
CA ALA A 42 -27.26 23.92 -6.73
C ALA A 42 -25.94 23.92 -5.93
N ALA A 43 -24.95 24.72 -6.37
CA ALA A 43 -23.60 24.73 -5.78
C ALA A 43 -23.58 25.02 -4.26
N ASN A 44 -24.54 25.80 -3.76
CA ASN A 44 -24.72 26.09 -2.34
C ASN A 44 -25.18 24.88 -1.50
N SER A 45 -25.70 23.84 -2.15
CA SER A 45 -26.25 22.64 -1.52
C SER A 45 -25.23 21.51 -1.42
N VAL A 46 -24.19 21.53 -2.27
CA VAL A 46 -23.11 20.53 -2.32
C VAL A 46 -22.45 20.31 -0.94
N PRO A 47 -22.04 21.34 -0.18
CA PRO A 47 -21.46 21.13 1.15
C PRO A 47 -22.37 20.37 2.10
N LYS A 48 -23.68 20.67 2.06
CA LYS A 48 -24.67 20.04 2.94
C LYS A 48 -24.93 18.59 2.54
N VAL A 49 -25.02 18.30 1.24
CA VAL A 49 -25.19 16.93 0.75
C VAL A 49 -23.99 16.06 1.10
N LEU A 50 -22.76 16.58 0.92
CA LEU A 50 -21.55 15.87 1.35
C LEU A 50 -21.56 15.61 2.87
N LEU A 51 -21.90 16.63 3.65
CA LEU A 51 -22.09 16.54 5.09
C LEU A 51 -23.09 15.44 5.49
N ASP A 52 -24.24 15.37 4.81
CA ASP A 52 -25.30 14.41 5.10
C ASP A 52 -24.86 12.98 4.72
N LEU A 53 -24.18 12.81 3.58
CA LEU A 53 -23.59 11.52 3.16
C LEU A 53 -22.58 10.99 4.20
N GLU A 54 -21.77 11.86 4.79
CA GLU A 54 -20.77 11.48 5.79
C GLU A 54 -21.33 11.31 7.21
N ARG A 55 -22.16 12.26 7.68
CA ARG A 55 -22.54 12.38 9.10
C ARG A 55 -23.76 11.57 9.48
N LYS A 56 -24.72 11.38 8.57
CA LYS A 56 -25.82 10.46 8.83
C LYS A 56 -25.33 9.02 8.89
N HIS A 57 -24.15 8.78 8.30
CA HIS A 57 -23.57 7.46 8.12
C HIS A 57 -22.08 7.46 8.49
N PRO A 58 -21.73 7.76 9.75
CA PRO A 58 -20.32 7.84 10.13
C PRO A 58 -19.65 6.48 9.93
N ASP A 59 -20.34 5.36 10.22
CA ASP A 59 -19.92 4.00 9.87
C ASP A 59 -21.12 3.15 9.45
N PRO A 60 -21.45 3.13 8.14
CA PRO A 60 -22.51 2.28 7.61
C PRO A 60 -22.33 0.82 8.02
N ILE A 61 -23.44 0.17 8.38
CA ILE A 61 -23.46 -1.27 8.69
C ILE A 61 -23.17 -2.07 7.41
N LEU A 62 -23.77 -1.65 6.30
CA LEU A 62 -23.56 -2.27 4.99
C LEU A 62 -22.25 -1.75 4.37
N MET A 63 -21.39 -2.68 3.99
CA MET A 63 -20.12 -2.35 3.32
C MET A 63 -20.35 -1.76 1.92
N SER A 64 -21.40 -2.19 1.23
CA SER A 64 -21.85 -1.61 -0.05
C SER A 64 -22.21 -0.14 0.09
N THR A 65 -22.78 0.27 1.23
CA THR A 65 -23.11 1.69 1.45
C THR A 65 -21.84 2.54 1.57
N ARG A 66 -20.76 2.00 2.17
CA ARG A 66 -19.47 2.70 2.25
C ARG A 66 -18.90 2.94 0.85
N GLU A 67 -18.90 1.92 0.01
CA GLU A 67 -18.51 2.01 -1.41
C GLU A 67 -19.39 3.02 -2.16
N ASN A 68 -20.71 2.90 -2.05
CA ASN A 68 -21.68 3.78 -2.70
C ASN A 68 -21.50 5.24 -2.33
N VAL A 69 -21.25 5.56 -1.05
CA VAL A 69 -20.98 6.94 -0.62
C VAL A 69 -19.72 7.49 -1.29
N VAL A 70 -18.64 6.70 -1.37
CA VAL A 70 -17.40 7.13 -2.03
C VAL A 70 -17.61 7.33 -3.54
N LEU A 71 -18.36 6.45 -4.20
CA LEU A 71 -18.72 6.62 -5.62
C LEU A 71 -19.58 7.87 -5.88
N LEU A 72 -20.48 8.21 -4.95
CA LEU A 72 -21.24 9.47 -5.04
C LEU A 72 -20.33 10.69 -4.84
N ILE A 73 -19.33 10.62 -3.96
CA ILE A 73 -18.32 11.67 -3.80
C ILE A 73 -17.49 11.84 -5.06
N GLU A 74 -17.05 10.74 -5.70
CA GLU A 74 -16.39 10.77 -7.00
C GLU A 74 -17.23 11.50 -8.05
N LEU A 75 -18.51 11.13 -8.17
CA LEU A 75 -19.44 11.79 -9.08
C LEU A 75 -19.60 13.29 -8.77
N MET A 76 -19.64 13.67 -7.49
CA MET A 76 -19.66 15.07 -7.07
C MET A 76 -18.38 15.80 -7.48
N CYS A 77 -17.19 15.20 -7.33
CA CYS A 77 -15.95 15.79 -7.81
C CYS A 77 -15.97 16.05 -9.32
N THR A 78 -16.54 15.13 -10.10
CA THR A 78 -16.64 15.25 -11.57
C THR A 78 -17.67 16.28 -12.02
N THR A 79 -18.84 16.33 -11.38
CA THR A 79 -19.98 17.15 -11.86
C THR A 79 -20.16 18.47 -11.12
N GLN A 80 -19.63 18.58 -9.90
CA GLN A 80 -19.75 19.75 -9.00
C GLN A 80 -18.36 20.26 -8.57
N ALA A 81 -17.38 20.15 -9.48
CA ALA A 81 -15.96 20.32 -9.23
C ALA A 81 -15.57 21.59 -8.45
N HIS A 82 -16.11 22.76 -8.84
CA HIS A 82 -15.81 24.03 -8.16
C HIS A 82 -16.26 24.05 -6.68
N ALA A 83 -17.38 23.39 -6.35
CA ALA A 83 -17.83 23.29 -4.97
C ALA A 83 -16.97 22.26 -4.20
N CYS A 84 -16.61 21.13 -4.82
CA CYS A 84 -15.74 20.12 -4.22
C CYS A 84 -14.32 20.65 -3.94
N ALA A 85 -13.80 21.55 -4.78
CA ALA A 85 -12.50 22.21 -4.56
C ALA A 85 -12.40 22.89 -3.18
N LYS A 86 -13.50 23.53 -2.75
CA LYS A 86 -13.61 24.18 -1.44
C LYS A 86 -13.74 23.18 -0.28
N LEU A 87 -14.09 21.93 -0.59
CA LEU A 87 -14.31 20.84 0.36
C LEU A 87 -13.17 19.82 0.36
N ARG A 88 -12.07 20.06 -0.37
CA ARG A 88 -10.96 19.11 -0.57
C ARG A 88 -10.48 18.44 0.72
N ASN A 89 -10.21 19.22 1.78
CA ASN A 89 -9.70 18.71 3.06
C ASN A 89 -10.67 17.73 3.73
N ARG A 90 -11.97 17.97 3.54
CA ARG A 90 -13.02 17.12 4.09
C ARG A 90 -13.14 15.82 3.28
N ILE A 91 -13.10 15.94 1.96
CA ILE A 91 -13.11 14.80 1.05
C ILE A 91 -11.90 13.90 1.33
N THR A 92 -10.69 14.47 1.36
CA THR A 92 -9.46 13.70 1.61
C THR A 92 -9.47 13.02 2.98
N ALA A 93 -9.92 13.72 4.03
CA ALA A 93 -10.08 13.12 5.36
C ALA A 93 -11.08 11.93 5.36
N TYR A 94 -12.19 12.06 4.64
CA TYR A 94 -13.16 10.97 4.52
C TYR A 94 -12.59 9.78 3.75
N LEU A 95 -11.90 10.01 2.63
CA LEU A 95 -11.26 8.95 1.85
C LEU A 95 -10.22 8.20 2.71
N ASN A 96 -9.35 8.91 3.42
CA ASN A 96 -8.38 8.30 4.35
C ASN A 96 -9.04 7.44 5.42
N ARG A 97 -10.14 7.93 6.03
CA ARG A 97 -10.92 7.13 6.97
C ARG A 97 -11.41 5.83 6.33
N ARG A 98 -11.94 5.90 5.10
CA ARG A 98 -12.48 4.73 4.38
C ARG A 98 -11.39 3.77 3.92
N LEU A 99 -10.17 4.24 3.64
CA LEU A 99 -9.03 3.37 3.35
C LEU A 99 -8.68 2.45 4.54
N ARG A 100 -9.01 2.83 5.77
CA ARG A 100 -8.81 2.00 6.97
C ARG A 100 -9.82 0.86 7.09
N ASP A 101 -10.87 0.83 6.27
CA ASP A 101 -11.82 -0.29 6.20
C ASP A 101 -11.16 -1.58 5.66
N LYS A 102 -9.99 -1.48 4.99
CA LYS A 102 -9.23 -2.61 4.42
C LYS A 102 -10.08 -3.49 3.50
N ARG A 103 -11.02 -2.88 2.76
CA ARG A 103 -11.86 -3.54 1.75
C ARG A 103 -11.45 -3.09 0.36
N SER A 104 -11.23 -4.06 -0.53
CA SER A 104 -10.77 -3.79 -1.91
C SER A 104 -11.72 -2.85 -2.67
N LYS A 105 -13.02 -3.14 -2.69
CA LYS A 105 -14.00 -2.30 -3.40
C LYS A 105 -14.08 -0.86 -2.90
N VAL A 106 -14.07 -0.66 -1.58
CA VAL A 106 -14.05 0.67 -0.97
C VAL A 106 -12.74 1.38 -1.31
N THR A 107 -11.62 0.65 -1.30
CA THR A 107 -10.30 1.18 -1.69
C THR A 107 -10.31 1.61 -3.16
N ASP A 108 -10.82 0.78 -4.06
CA ASP A 108 -10.89 1.10 -5.49
C ASP A 108 -11.80 2.33 -5.74
N ALA A 109 -12.93 2.44 -5.02
CA ALA A 109 -13.75 3.66 -5.04
C ALA A 109 -13.00 4.88 -4.51
N CYS A 110 -12.21 4.75 -3.43
CA CYS A 110 -11.40 5.86 -2.92
C CYS A 110 -10.34 6.31 -3.94
N VAL A 111 -9.74 5.38 -4.67
CA VAL A 111 -8.78 5.65 -5.74
C VAL A 111 -9.46 6.44 -6.87
N GLY A 112 -10.66 6.03 -7.28
CA GLY A 112 -11.47 6.77 -8.26
C GLY A 112 -11.80 8.19 -7.80
N ALA A 113 -12.30 8.34 -6.57
CA ALA A 113 -12.61 9.64 -5.98
C ALA A 113 -11.39 10.56 -5.84
N ALA A 114 -10.22 10.03 -5.46
CA ALA A 114 -8.97 10.78 -5.36
C ALA A 114 -8.50 11.29 -6.73
N GLY A 115 -8.59 10.44 -7.77
CA GLY A 115 -8.31 10.84 -9.15
C GLY A 115 -9.27 11.90 -9.67
N ALA A 116 -10.58 11.75 -9.43
CA ALA A 116 -11.59 12.73 -9.82
C ALA A 116 -11.38 14.08 -9.10
N LEU A 117 -11.01 14.05 -7.81
CA LEU A 117 -10.66 15.26 -7.06
C LEU A 117 -9.45 15.98 -7.69
N ALA A 118 -8.40 15.25 -8.04
CA ALA A 118 -7.18 15.80 -8.64
C ALA A 118 -7.38 16.31 -10.08
N LEU A 119 -8.23 15.64 -10.87
CA LEU A 119 -8.46 15.98 -12.27
C LEU A 119 -9.50 17.10 -12.44
N HIS A 120 -10.59 17.05 -11.67
CA HIS A 120 -11.74 17.94 -11.88
C HIS A 120 -11.81 19.09 -10.87
N ALA A 121 -11.58 18.83 -9.57
CA ALA A 121 -11.75 19.84 -8.53
C ALA A 121 -10.49 20.70 -8.30
N LEU A 122 -9.30 20.10 -8.28
CA LEU A 122 -8.03 20.80 -8.12
C LEU A 122 -7.81 21.96 -9.13
N PRO A 123 -8.27 21.91 -10.39
CA PRO A 123 -8.22 23.05 -11.30
C PRO A 123 -8.81 24.37 -10.81
N PHE A 124 -9.70 24.34 -9.82
CA PHE A 124 -10.30 25.54 -9.24
C PHE A 124 -9.48 26.12 -8.07
N LEU A 125 -8.27 25.60 -7.85
CA LEU A 125 -7.36 26.00 -6.79
C LEU A 125 -6.00 26.42 -7.36
N PRO A 126 -5.21 27.22 -6.62
CA PRO A 126 -3.82 27.46 -6.96
C PRO A 126 -3.02 26.16 -7.08
N PRO A 127 -2.03 26.06 -7.99
CA PRO A 127 -1.18 24.87 -8.13
C PRO A 127 -0.51 24.40 -6.83
N SER A 128 -0.18 25.34 -5.92
CA SER A 128 0.39 25.06 -4.60
C SER A 128 -0.53 24.21 -3.70
N GLU A 129 -1.83 24.14 -3.99
CA GLU A 129 -2.78 23.37 -3.20
C GLU A 129 -2.73 21.86 -3.48
N LEU A 130 -1.97 21.40 -4.47
CA LEU A 130 -1.77 19.97 -4.71
C LEU A 130 -1.23 19.26 -3.47
N GLU A 131 -0.30 19.89 -2.75
CA GLU A 131 0.28 19.35 -1.51
C GLU A 131 -0.79 19.08 -0.45
N THR A 132 -1.82 19.94 -0.33
CA THR A 132 -2.89 19.76 0.67
C THR A 132 -3.74 18.51 0.44
N ILE A 133 -3.77 18.02 -0.81
CA ILE A 133 -4.46 16.78 -1.18
C ILE A 133 -3.51 15.59 -1.07
N VAL A 134 -2.24 15.76 -1.41
CA VAL A 134 -1.23 14.69 -1.38
C VAL A 134 -0.84 14.31 0.05
N GLN A 135 -0.56 15.30 0.91
CA GLN A 135 0.03 15.08 2.23
C GLN A 135 -0.77 14.12 3.12
N PRO A 136 -2.12 14.20 3.20
CA PRO A 136 -2.89 13.25 3.99
C PRO A 136 -2.71 11.79 3.56
N PHE A 137 -2.60 11.50 2.25
CA PHE A 137 -2.36 10.15 1.77
C PHE A 137 -0.90 9.74 1.96
N TRP A 138 0.04 10.68 1.79
CA TRP A 138 1.46 10.42 2.01
C TRP A 138 1.74 9.98 3.45
N THR A 139 1.08 10.59 4.44
CA THR A 139 1.15 10.14 5.83
C THR A 139 0.63 8.70 6.01
N GLU A 140 -0.47 8.33 5.35
CA GLU A 140 -1.05 6.99 5.44
C GLU A 140 -0.25 5.92 4.69
N VAL A 141 0.50 6.29 3.64
CA VAL A 141 1.43 5.39 2.96
C VAL A 141 2.48 4.86 3.94
N HIS A 142 2.95 5.72 4.86
CA HIS A 142 3.89 5.31 5.91
C HIS A 142 3.26 4.35 6.92
N ILE A 143 1.93 4.30 7.04
CA ILE A 143 1.20 3.32 7.88
C ILE A 143 0.94 2.00 7.11
N MET A 144 1.61 1.81 5.97
CA MET A 144 1.45 0.67 5.06
C MET A 144 0.02 0.49 4.50
N ASN A 145 -0.68 1.59 4.27
CA ASN A 145 -1.95 1.54 3.55
C ASN A 145 -1.68 1.50 2.05
N ASP A 146 -1.72 0.29 1.46
CA ASP A 146 -1.62 0.10 0.01
C ASP A 146 -2.63 0.97 -0.76
N GLY A 147 -3.83 1.16 -0.18
CA GLY A 147 -4.86 2.01 -0.74
C GLY A 147 -4.47 3.48 -0.81
N ALA A 148 -3.70 3.99 0.16
CA ALA A 148 -3.21 5.38 0.14
C ALA A 148 -2.20 5.59 -0.98
N ALA A 149 -1.30 4.62 -1.21
CA ALA A 149 -0.36 4.67 -2.31
C ALA A 149 -1.09 4.66 -3.67
N ARG A 150 -2.15 3.86 -3.79
CA ARG A 150 -3.00 3.84 -4.98
C ARG A 150 -3.76 5.15 -5.18
N CYS A 151 -4.22 5.79 -4.10
CA CYS A 151 -4.85 7.13 -4.17
C CYS A 151 -3.84 8.18 -4.64
N LEU A 152 -2.61 8.20 -4.11
CA LEU A 152 -1.54 9.07 -4.62
C LEU A 152 -1.24 8.80 -6.10
N GLY A 153 -1.19 7.53 -6.48
CA GLY A 153 -1.01 7.11 -7.85
C GLY A 153 -2.11 7.64 -8.79
N ALA A 154 -3.36 7.69 -8.33
CA ALA A 154 -4.47 8.29 -9.06
C ALA A 154 -4.49 9.82 -9.00
N ILE A 155 -3.95 10.44 -7.96
CA ILE A 155 -3.78 11.89 -7.89
C ILE A 155 -2.73 12.37 -8.89
N PHE A 156 -1.60 11.66 -9.01
CA PHE A 156 -0.51 12.03 -9.91
C PHE A 156 -0.76 11.61 -11.36
N HIS A 157 -1.44 10.47 -11.57
CA HIS A 157 -1.86 10.02 -12.89
C HIS A 157 -3.34 9.62 -12.87
N PRO A 158 -4.26 10.59 -12.90
CA PRO A 158 -5.69 10.33 -12.91
C PRO A 158 -6.11 9.69 -14.22
N SER A 159 -7.03 8.72 -14.15
CA SER A 159 -7.61 8.10 -15.34
C SER A 159 -8.44 9.14 -16.11
N SER A 160 -8.11 9.39 -17.37
CA SER A 160 -8.87 10.26 -18.24
C SER A 160 -8.74 9.85 -19.69
N ASP A 161 -9.86 9.76 -20.40
CA ASP A 161 -9.88 9.60 -21.86
C ASP A 161 -9.63 10.94 -22.57
N ASN A 162 -9.55 12.05 -21.83
CA ASN A 162 -9.33 13.38 -22.37
C ASN A 162 -7.86 13.79 -22.20
N ALA A 163 -7.08 13.61 -23.27
CA ALA A 163 -5.65 13.95 -23.29
C ALA A 163 -5.36 15.41 -22.91
N ALA A 164 -6.25 16.36 -23.26
CA ALA A 164 -6.05 17.78 -22.92
C ALA A 164 -6.23 18.03 -21.42
N LEU A 165 -7.19 17.37 -20.77
CA LEU A 165 -7.37 17.45 -19.32
C LEU A 165 -6.18 16.84 -18.58
N LEU A 166 -5.69 15.67 -19.04
CA LEU A 166 -4.51 15.03 -18.46
C LEU A 166 -3.26 15.90 -18.64
N ALA A 167 -3.06 16.50 -19.82
CA ALA A 167 -1.94 17.40 -20.08
C ALA A 167 -1.96 18.65 -19.19
N ALA A 168 -3.14 19.25 -18.96
CA ALA A 168 -3.31 20.39 -18.06
C ALA A 168 -3.07 20.01 -16.59
N HIS A 169 -3.50 18.80 -16.18
CA HIS A 169 -3.18 18.26 -14.86
C HIS A 169 -1.66 18.05 -14.70
N ALA A 170 -1.00 17.45 -15.69
CA ALA A 170 0.44 17.23 -15.70
C ALA A 170 1.21 18.56 -15.58
N GLU A 171 0.75 19.62 -16.24
CA GLU A 171 1.34 20.97 -16.12
C GLU A 171 1.33 21.47 -14.69
N ARG A 172 0.17 21.37 -14.04
CA ARG A 172 -0.02 21.83 -12.67
C ARG A 172 0.81 21.02 -11.69
N ALA A 173 0.90 19.70 -11.89
CA ALA A 173 1.58 18.79 -10.99
C ALA A 173 3.10 18.77 -11.16
N ALA A 174 3.63 19.17 -12.33
CA ALA A 174 5.05 19.01 -12.67
C ALA A 174 6.00 19.60 -11.62
N GLY A 175 5.81 20.85 -11.21
CA GLY A 175 6.68 21.50 -10.22
C GLY A 175 6.68 20.78 -8.86
N TYR A 176 5.51 20.35 -8.40
CA TYR A 176 5.39 19.56 -7.17
C TYR A 176 6.10 18.21 -7.32
N LEU A 177 5.84 17.48 -8.41
CA LEU A 177 6.43 16.17 -8.65
C LEU A 177 7.96 16.21 -8.72
N ILE A 178 8.54 17.24 -9.35
CA ILE A 178 10.00 17.45 -9.37
C ILE A 178 10.55 17.57 -7.94
N SER A 179 9.89 18.34 -7.07
CA SER A 179 10.29 18.49 -5.66
C SER A 179 10.00 17.27 -4.78
N PHE A 180 9.02 16.44 -5.18
CA PHE A 180 8.57 15.28 -4.44
C PHE A 180 9.40 14.02 -4.78
N LEU A 181 9.93 13.91 -6.01
CA LEU A 181 10.76 12.79 -6.44
C LEU A 181 11.95 12.51 -5.49
N PRO A 182 12.74 13.49 -5.06
CA PRO A 182 13.79 13.26 -4.06
C PRO A 182 13.27 12.66 -2.74
N GLN A 183 12.06 13.02 -2.31
CA GLN A 183 11.46 12.47 -1.08
C GLN A 183 11.06 10.99 -1.26
N LEU A 184 10.59 10.62 -2.45
CA LEU A 184 10.36 9.22 -2.81
C LEU A 184 11.68 8.45 -2.91
N MET A 185 12.70 9.05 -3.55
CA MET A 185 14.02 8.42 -3.69
C MET A 185 14.70 8.22 -2.35
N ALA A 186 14.50 9.17 -1.44
CA ALA A 186 14.93 9.03 -0.07
C ALA A 186 14.36 7.71 0.51
N LYS A 187 13.10 7.35 0.32
CA LYS A 187 12.60 6.08 0.88
C LYS A 187 13.28 4.79 0.37
N PHE A 188 14.17 4.86 -0.63
CA PHE A 188 15.08 3.77 -1.00
C PHE A 188 16.42 3.73 -0.24
N HIS A 189 16.59 4.40 0.90
CA HIS A 189 17.74 4.15 1.77
C HIS A 189 17.53 2.96 2.72
N GLY A 190 18.54 2.08 2.77
CA GLY A 190 18.83 1.22 3.91
C GLY A 190 17.90 0.01 4.08
N LYS A 191 18.42 -1.19 3.78
CA LYS A 191 18.18 -2.52 4.40
C LYS A 191 16.73 -3.02 4.65
N ILE A 192 15.68 -2.22 4.44
CA ILE A 192 14.27 -2.50 4.76
C ILE A 192 13.44 -2.43 3.47
N TYR A 193 13.74 -3.33 2.55
CA TYR A 193 13.16 -3.37 1.20
C TYR A 193 11.65 -3.65 1.22
N ALA A 194 11.10 -4.19 2.31
CA ALA A 194 9.68 -4.51 2.48
C ALA A 194 8.74 -3.28 2.37
N THR A 195 9.28 -2.05 2.48
CA THR A 195 8.49 -0.81 2.39
C THR A 195 8.51 -0.19 1.00
N TYR A 196 9.23 -0.78 0.04
CA TYR A 196 9.42 -0.19 -1.29
C TYR A 196 8.17 -0.29 -2.17
N SER A 197 7.30 -1.27 -1.91
CA SER A 197 6.13 -1.56 -2.75
C SER A 197 5.21 -0.35 -3.01
N PRO A 198 4.77 0.40 -1.98
CA PRO A 198 4.06 1.67 -2.18
C PRO A 198 4.82 2.71 -3.01
N ILE A 199 6.13 2.84 -2.78
CA ILE A 199 6.98 3.82 -3.44
C ILE A 199 7.13 3.49 -4.93
N PHE A 200 7.39 2.23 -5.27
CA PHE A 200 7.39 1.76 -6.65
C PHE A 200 6.07 2.03 -7.36
N HIS A 201 4.94 1.83 -6.69
CA HIS A 201 3.63 2.13 -7.28
C HIS A 201 3.49 3.62 -7.61
N ILE A 202 3.86 4.51 -6.69
CA ILE A 202 3.77 5.96 -6.90
C ILE A 202 4.66 6.39 -8.07
N LEU A 203 5.91 5.90 -8.10
CA LEU A 203 6.87 6.21 -9.16
C LEU A 203 6.46 5.67 -10.52
N LEU A 204 5.84 4.49 -10.54
CA LEU A 204 5.25 3.92 -11.74
C LEU A 204 4.20 4.88 -12.32
N ARG A 205 3.32 5.45 -11.48
CA ARG A 205 2.29 6.38 -11.93
C ARG A 205 2.87 7.71 -12.43
N ILE A 206 3.93 8.21 -11.79
CA ILE A 206 4.67 9.39 -12.30
C ILE A 206 5.32 9.07 -13.67
N THR A 207 5.90 7.88 -13.82
CA THR A 207 6.53 7.46 -15.09
C THR A 207 5.51 7.35 -16.23
N VAL A 208 4.33 6.78 -15.95
CA VAL A 208 3.23 6.71 -16.92
C VAL A 208 2.70 8.10 -17.28
N LEU A 209 2.61 9.04 -16.33
CA LEU A 209 2.26 10.43 -16.64
C LEU A 209 3.24 11.07 -17.63
N ILE A 210 4.55 10.85 -17.45
CA ILE A 210 5.58 11.36 -18.35
C ILE A 210 5.42 10.74 -19.75
N GLN A 211 5.13 9.45 -19.81
CA GLN A 211 4.92 8.73 -21.07
C GLN A 211 3.69 9.26 -21.83
N ASP A 212 2.57 9.47 -21.12
CA ASP A 212 1.31 9.94 -21.71
C ASP A 212 1.34 11.45 -22.04
N VAL A 213 2.20 12.22 -21.36
CA VAL A 213 2.36 13.67 -21.55
C VAL A 213 3.86 14.05 -21.71
N PRO A 214 4.48 13.74 -22.87
CA PRO A 214 5.93 13.85 -23.07
C PRO A 214 6.48 15.28 -23.08
N ALA A 215 5.62 16.30 -23.12
CA ALA A 215 6.01 17.72 -23.12
C ALA A 215 6.67 18.19 -21.79
N ARG A 216 6.78 17.33 -20.77
CA ARG A 216 7.29 17.66 -19.43
C ARG A 216 8.78 17.30 -19.27
N VAL A 217 9.63 17.98 -20.03
CA VAL A 217 11.07 17.69 -20.14
C VAL A 217 11.79 17.71 -18.78
N GLU A 218 11.51 18.68 -17.91
CA GLU A 218 12.17 18.81 -16.60
C GLU A 218 11.83 17.62 -15.68
N LEU A 219 10.55 17.24 -15.62
CA LEU A 219 10.10 16.08 -14.84
C LEU A 219 10.66 14.77 -15.42
N ALA A 220 10.69 14.65 -16.74
CA ALA A 220 11.30 13.51 -17.44
C ALA A 220 12.80 13.40 -17.12
N THR A 221 13.52 14.53 -17.09
CA THR A 221 14.95 14.60 -16.74
C THR A 221 15.18 14.18 -15.30
N ALA A 222 14.42 14.73 -14.35
CA ALA A 222 14.52 14.37 -12.93
C ALA A 222 14.23 12.87 -12.69
N MET A 223 13.28 12.29 -13.40
CA MET A 223 13.03 10.84 -13.36
C MET A 223 14.17 10.05 -14.00
N ALA A 224 14.71 10.51 -15.14
CA ALA A 224 15.81 9.85 -15.83
C ALA A 224 17.08 9.78 -14.97
N ASP A 225 17.38 10.84 -14.21
CA ASP A 225 18.50 10.90 -13.26
C ASP A 225 18.34 9.90 -12.10
N ALA A 226 17.10 9.55 -11.74
CA ALA A 226 16.80 8.57 -10.71
C ALA A 226 16.88 7.11 -11.17
N ILE A 227 16.86 6.84 -12.49
CA ILE A 227 16.83 5.48 -13.07
C ILE A 227 17.91 4.54 -12.47
N PRO A 228 19.19 4.92 -12.33
CA PRO A 228 20.20 4.02 -11.80
C PRO A 228 19.87 3.53 -10.38
N SER A 229 19.40 4.43 -9.52
CA SER A 229 18.99 4.11 -8.15
C SER A 229 17.74 3.22 -8.12
N LEU A 230 16.79 3.46 -9.03
CA LEU A 230 15.60 2.63 -9.16
C LEU A 230 15.93 1.21 -9.62
N VAL A 231 16.83 1.07 -10.60
CA VAL A 231 17.31 -0.24 -11.05
C VAL A 231 18.01 -0.98 -9.91
N ALA A 232 18.80 -0.28 -9.08
CA ALA A 232 19.41 -0.87 -7.89
C ALA A 232 18.35 -1.31 -6.85
N ALA A 233 17.35 -0.48 -6.56
CA ALA A 233 16.29 -0.82 -5.61
C ALA A 233 15.46 -2.04 -6.06
N VAL A 234 15.18 -2.17 -7.36
CA VAL A 234 14.49 -3.34 -7.92
C VAL A 234 15.36 -4.59 -7.87
N ASP A 235 16.66 -4.43 -8.15
CA ASP A 235 17.65 -5.50 -8.02
C ASP A 235 17.69 -6.07 -6.59
N ASP A 236 17.72 -5.19 -5.60
CA ASP A 236 17.68 -5.55 -4.18
C ASP A 236 16.41 -6.32 -3.82
N VAL A 237 15.23 -5.82 -4.25
CA VAL A 237 13.94 -6.47 -3.96
C VAL A 237 13.81 -7.81 -4.67
N LEU A 238 14.37 -7.99 -5.87
CA LEU A 238 14.38 -9.28 -6.56
C LEU A 238 15.38 -10.29 -5.97
N HIS A 239 16.48 -9.81 -5.36
CA HIS A 239 17.45 -10.67 -4.67
C HIS A 239 16.99 -11.07 -3.27
N LEU A 240 16.46 -10.11 -2.52
CA LEU A 240 16.25 -10.22 -1.07
C LEU A 240 14.77 -10.44 -0.72
N GLY A 241 13.87 -10.16 -1.66
CA GLY A 241 12.44 -10.32 -1.47
C GLY A 241 12.05 -11.77 -1.22
N GLN A 242 11.38 -12.00 -0.10
CA GLN A 242 10.91 -13.32 0.30
C GLN A 242 9.68 -13.74 -0.50
N ARG A 243 9.38 -15.04 -0.56
CA ARG A 243 8.28 -15.60 -1.37
C ARG A 243 6.97 -14.80 -1.25
N ASP A 244 6.57 -14.44 -0.04
CA ASP A 244 5.31 -13.76 0.25
C ASP A 244 5.31 -12.26 -0.09
N ASP A 245 6.48 -11.64 -0.25
CA ASP A 245 6.64 -10.26 -0.69
C ASP A 245 6.61 -10.11 -2.23
N TRP A 246 5.78 -10.93 -2.88
CA TRP A 246 5.68 -10.96 -4.33
C TRP A 246 5.15 -9.66 -4.92
N LEU A 247 4.31 -8.92 -4.18
CA LEU A 247 3.75 -7.65 -4.65
C LEU A 247 4.83 -6.58 -4.84
N ASN A 248 5.82 -6.54 -3.94
CA ASN A 248 6.95 -5.62 -4.02
C ASN A 248 7.83 -5.92 -5.23
N ARG A 249 8.19 -7.20 -5.43
CA ARG A 249 8.91 -7.65 -6.64
C ARG A 249 8.15 -7.36 -7.93
N LYS A 250 6.84 -7.64 -7.94
CA LYS A 250 5.97 -7.33 -9.07
C LYS A 250 6.01 -5.84 -9.41
N ARG A 251 5.81 -4.96 -8.41
CA ARG A 251 5.78 -3.50 -8.63
C ARG A 251 7.13 -2.94 -9.05
N GLY A 252 8.23 -3.51 -8.55
CA GLY A 252 9.56 -3.18 -9.03
C GLY A 252 9.73 -3.48 -10.53
N LEU A 253 9.30 -4.67 -10.97
CA LEU A 253 9.31 -5.04 -12.40
C LEU A 253 8.34 -4.20 -13.25
N ASP A 254 7.15 -3.91 -12.74
CA ASP A 254 6.19 -3.03 -13.42
C ASP A 254 6.78 -1.63 -13.64
N LEU A 255 7.47 -1.08 -12.63
CA LEU A 255 8.19 0.19 -12.73
C LEU A 255 9.30 0.12 -13.78
N LEU A 256 10.12 -0.94 -13.78
CA LEU A 256 11.14 -1.11 -14.83
C LEU A 256 10.52 -1.17 -16.22
N GLY A 257 9.38 -1.87 -16.39
CA GLY A 257 8.64 -1.91 -17.66
C GLY A 257 8.25 -0.52 -18.14
N ALA A 258 7.68 0.29 -17.26
CA ALA A 258 7.30 1.67 -17.58
C ALA A 258 8.51 2.56 -17.88
N LEU A 259 9.61 2.42 -17.12
CA LEU A 259 10.85 3.17 -17.38
C LEU A 259 11.43 2.82 -18.75
N VAL A 260 11.41 1.53 -19.12
CA VAL A 260 11.88 1.10 -20.45
C VAL A 260 11.00 1.66 -21.56
N ALA A 261 9.68 1.58 -21.41
CA ALA A 261 8.74 2.12 -22.40
C ALA A 261 8.88 3.64 -22.56
N CYS A 262 9.09 4.36 -21.46
CA CYS A 262 9.16 5.83 -21.44
C CYS A 262 10.53 6.36 -21.92
N PHE A 263 11.63 5.69 -21.56
CA PHE A 263 13.00 6.18 -21.76
C PHE A 263 13.86 5.32 -22.69
N GLN A 264 13.25 4.57 -23.61
CA GLN A 264 13.94 3.59 -24.50
C GLN A 264 15.23 4.10 -25.18
N SER A 265 15.28 5.39 -25.53
CA SER A 265 16.42 6.02 -26.23
C SER A 265 17.33 6.84 -25.31
N HIS A 266 17.05 6.89 -24.01
CA HIS A 266 17.83 7.67 -23.04
C HIS A 266 19.13 6.97 -22.72
N SER A 267 20.26 7.70 -22.78
CA SER A 267 21.61 7.15 -22.61
C SER A 267 21.79 6.35 -21.31
N THR A 268 21.23 6.85 -20.20
CA THR A 268 21.23 6.16 -18.89
C THR A 268 20.61 4.77 -18.97
N LEU A 269 19.44 4.63 -19.61
CA LEU A 269 18.76 3.35 -19.72
C LEU A 269 19.50 2.42 -20.69
N VAL A 270 20.01 2.96 -21.80
CA VAL A 270 20.83 2.20 -22.77
C VAL A 270 22.07 1.60 -22.07
N GLY A 271 22.74 2.38 -21.22
CA GLY A 271 23.88 1.89 -20.43
C GLY A 271 23.52 0.81 -19.40
N LEU A 272 22.26 0.75 -18.96
CA LEU A 272 21.76 -0.21 -17.98
C LEU A 272 21.00 -1.39 -18.61
N GLN A 273 20.82 -1.42 -19.94
CA GLN A 273 19.96 -2.38 -20.62
C GLN A 273 20.30 -3.84 -20.29
N ALA A 274 21.59 -4.20 -20.24
CA ALA A 274 22.03 -5.54 -19.87
C ALA A 274 21.67 -5.90 -18.42
N LYS A 275 21.77 -4.95 -17.48
CA LYS A 275 21.35 -5.16 -16.09
C LYS A 275 19.84 -5.36 -16.01
N VAL A 276 19.06 -4.50 -16.68
CA VAL A 276 17.58 -4.61 -16.72
C VAL A 276 17.15 -5.94 -17.33
N MET A 277 17.83 -6.42 -18.37
CA MET A 277 17.58 -7.75 -18.96
C MET A 277 17.78 -8.87 -17.93
N THR A 278 18.90 -8.87 -17.20
CA THR A 278 19.16 -9.84 -16.13
C THR A 278 18.07 -9.82 -15.04
N LEU A 279 17.59 -8.64 -14.65
CA LEU A 279 16.49 -8.50 -13.69
C LEU A 279 15.17 -9.09 -14.23
N ALA A 280 14.86 -8.84 -15.50
CA ALA A 280 13.69 -9.39 -16.15
C ALA A 280 13.74 -10.93 -16.24
N GLU A 281 14.89 -11.50 -16.61
CA GLU A 281 15.10 -12.95 -16.65
C GLU A 281 14.95 -13.59 -15.27
N ARG A 282 15.45 -12.91 -14.23
CA ARG A 282 15.25 -13.35 -12.85
C ARG A 282 13.78 -13.35 -12.46
N GLY A 283 13.06 -12.27 -12.75
CA GLY A 283 11.62 -12.18 -12.49
C GLY A 283 10.81 -13.26 -13.22
N ARG A 284 11.26 -13.70 -14.40
CA ARG A 284 10.63 -14.81 -15.15
C ARG A 284 10.73 -16.14 -14.40
N SER A 285 11.77 -16.33 -13.60
CA SER A 285 11.98 -17.51 -12.76
C SER A 285 11.38 -17.37 -11.35
N ASP A 286 10.60 -16.31 -11.10
CA ASP A 286 9.99 -16.07 -9.79
C ASP A 286 8.94 -17.14 -9.43
N TYR A 287 8.81 -17.42 -8.14
CA TYR A 287 7.83 -18.36 -7.60
C TYR A 287 6.38 -17.89 -7.81
N ALA A 288 6.12 -16.59 -7.80
CA ALA A 288 4.78 -16.01 -7.91
C ALA A 288 4.41 -15.69 -9.37
N SER A 289 3.26 -16.19 -9.84
CA SER A 289 2.76 -15.93 -11.21
C SER A 289 2.70 -14.44 -11.58
N PRO A 290 2.16 -13.56 -10.72
CA PRO A 290 2.07 -12.14 -11.06
C PRO A 290 3.44 -11.48 -11.31
N VAL A 291 4.51 -11.94 -10.65
CA VAL A 291 5.86 -11.43 -10.85
C VAL A 291 6.41 -11.89 -12.20
N ARG A 292 6.17 -13.16 -12.58
CA ARG A 292 6.56 -13.71 -13.89
C ARG A 292 5.84 -13.03 -15.05
N GLU A 293 4.57 -12.65 -14.85
CA GLU A 293 3.79 -11.90 -15.83
C GLU A 293 4.39 -10.51 -16.07
N SER A 294 4.69 -9.76 -15.01
CA SER A 294 5.37 -8.46 -15.10
C SER A 294 6.76 -8.57 -15.74
N ALA A 295 7.52 -9.61 -15.42
CA ALA A 295 8.81 -9.88 -16.07
C ALA A 295 8.67 -10.15 -17.58
N SER A 296 7.65 -10.90 -17.98
CA SER A 296 7.38 -11.22 -19.38
C SER A 296 6.95 -9.97 -20.16
N ALA A 297 6.17 -9.09 -19.54
CA ALA A 297 5.83 -7.79 -20.11
C ALA A 297 7.08 -6.91 -20.30
N LEU A 298 7.95 -6.83 -19.29
CA LEU A 298 9.23 -6.12 -19.38
C LEU A 298 10.13 -6.65 -20.51
N LEU A 299 10.25 -7.97 -20.66
CA LEU A 299 11.03 -8.59 -21.74
C LEU A 299 10.50 -8.21 -23.13
N THR A 300 9.18 -8.02 -23.27
CA THR A 300 8.57 -7.59 -24.54
C THR A 300 9.07 -6.20 -24.95
N HIS A 301 9.32 -5.31 -23.99
CA HIS A 301 9.86 -3.97 -24.25
C HIS A 301 11.36 -3.97 -24.54
N LEU A 302 12.11 -4.93 -24.02
CA LEU A 302 13.58 -5.02 -24.20
C LEU A 302 13.99 -5.67 -25.53
N GLY A 303 13.06 -6.28 -26.26
CA GLY A 303 13.31 -6.99 -27.52
C GLY A 303 13.87 -8.41 -27.33
N PRO A 304 14.14 -9.15 -28.43
CA PRO A 304 14.65 -10.50 -28.37
C PRO A 304 16.06 -10.53 -27.76
N LEU A 305 16.30 -11.49 -26.87
CA LEU A 305 17.60 -11.77 -26.29
C LEU A 305 18.65 -11.92 -27.41
N LEU A 306 19.75 -11.16 -27.32
CA LEU A 306 21.02 -11.64 -27.85
C LEU A 306 21.33 -12.92 -27.06
N ARG A 307 21.04 -14.09 -27.64
CA ARG A 307 21.46 -15.37 -27.07
C ARG A 307 22.98 -15.31 -26.94
N SER A 308 23.48 -15.01 -25.74
CA SER A 308 24.84 -15.36 -25.38
C SER A 308 24.91 -16.88 -25.48
N SER A 309 25.70 -17.34 -26.45
CA SER A 309 26.18 -18.71 -26.64
C SER A 309 25.68 -19.72 -25.60
N GLN A 310 24.62 -20.45 -25.95
CA GLN A 310 24.22 -21.64 -25.22
C GLN A 310 25.38 -22.65 -25.16
N PRO A 311 25.58 -23.36 -24.04
CA PRO A 311 26.16 -24.68 -24.08
C PRO A 311 25.20 -25.57 -24.89
N GLY A 312 25.73 -26.27 -25.90
CA GLY A 312 24.97 -26.88 -26.99
C GLY A 312 23.69 -27.62 -26.59
N HIS A 313 22.62 -27.33 -27.35
CA HIS A 313 21.29 -27.96 -27.34
C HIS A 313 21.25 -29.47 -27.70
N GLY A 314 22.32 -30.23 -27.43
CA GLY A 314 22.39 -31.65 -27.79
C GLY A 314 22.25 -32.63 -26.62
N CYS A 315 22.49 -32.22 -25.37
CA CYS A 315 22.75 -33.20 -24.30
C CYS A 315 21.56 -33.50 -23.37
N THR A 316 20.63 -32.57 -23.17
CA THR A 316 19.52 -32.74 -22.22
C THR A 316 18.33 -33.49 -22.82
N ASP A 317 18.02 -33.27 -24.10
CA ASP A 317 16.91 -33.95 -24.79
C ASP A 317 17.19 -35.45 -25.01
N ALA A 318 18.46 -35.82 -25.28
CA ALA A 318 18.85 -37.21 -25.46
C ALA A 318 18.75 -38.01 -24.14
N ALA A 319 19.13 -37.41 -23.01
CA ALA A 319 19.04 -38.05 -21.70
C ALA A 319 17.59 -38.21 -21.22
N TYR A 320 16.73 -37.23 -21.49
CA TYR A 320 15.30 -37.31 -21.17
C TYR A 320 14.57 -38.33 -22.07
N ALA A 321 14.88 -38.34 -23.38
CA ALA A 321 14.33 -39.31 -24.32
C ALA A 321 14.80 -40.75 -24.06
N ALA A 322 16.01 -40.93 -23.53
CA ALA A 322 16.53 -42.25 -23.16
C ALA A 322 15.85 -42.86 -21.92
N LEU A 323 15.30 -42.03 -21.02
CA LEU A 323 14.66 -42.47 -19.78
C LEU A 323 13.13 -42.64 -19.91
N HIS A 324 12.53 -42.21 -21.02
CA HIS A 324 11.09 -42.29 -21.26
C HIS A 324 10.80 -42.90 -22.64
N PRO A 325 10.49 -44.21 -22.74
CA PRO A 325 10.15 -44.82 -24.02
C PRO A 325 8.88 -44.20 -24.60
N VAL A 326 8.93 -43.89 -25.90
CA VAL A 326 7.86 -43.29 -26.69
C VAL A 326 6.60 -44.18 -26.61
N ARG A 327 5.53 -43.66 -26.00
CA ARG A 327 4.19 -44.27 -26.10
C ARG A 327 3.68 -44.14 -27.54
N PRO A 328 3.08 -45.19 -28.13
CA PRO A 328 2.39 -45.07 -29.41
C PRO A 328 1.34 -43.96 -29.34
N SER A 329 1.33 -43.12 -30.38
CA SER A 329 0.46 -41.97 -30.55
C SER A 329 -1.02 -42.32 -30.32
N SER A 330 -1.64 -41.64 -29.36
CA SER A 330 -3.10 -41.63 -29.22
C SER A 330 -3.75 -40.96 -30.44
N PRO A 331 -4.88 -41.45 -30.94
CA PRO A 331 -5.55 -40.88 -32.11
C PRO A 331 -6.13 -39.49 -31.81
N SER A 332 -6.14 -38.64 -32.84
CA SER A 332 -6.60 -37.25 -32.82
C SER A 332 -8.06 -37.10 -32.35
N PRO A 333 -8.40 -36.05 -31.58
CA PRO A 333 -9.77 -35.84 -31.14
C PRO A 333 -10.63 -35.27 -32.28
N PRO A 334 -11.91 -35.68 -32.42
CA PRO A 334 -12.84 -35.08 -33.37
C PRO A 334 -13.34 -33.71 -32.87
N SER A 335 -13.69 -32.85 -33.84
CA SER A 335 -14.16 -31.47 -33.68
C SER A 335 -15.49 -31.34 -32.91
N PRO A 336 -15.87 -30.13 -32.44
CA PRO A 336 -16.63 -29.96 -31.21
C PRO A 336 -18.15 -30.00 -31.42
N THR A 337 -18.81 -30.98 -30.81
CA THR A 337 -20.26 -30.95 -30.59
C THR A 337 -20.58 -30.23 -29.28
N ARG A 338 -21.50 -29.28 -29.38
CA ARG A 338 -22.08 -28.43 -28.33
C ARG A 338 -22.60 -29.26 -27.14
N TRP A 339 -21.96 -29.16 -25.98
CA TRP A 339 -22.47 -29.68 -24.71
C TRP A 339 -23.05 -28.55 -23.86
N VAL A 340 -24.37 -28.59 -23.70
CA VAL A 340 -25.15 -27.78 -22.77
C VAL A 340 -25.06 -28.44 -21.41
N SER A 341 -24.47 -27.79 -20.42
CA SER A 341 -24.47 -28.25 -19.03
C SER A 341 -25.63 -27.60 -18.27
N SER A 342 -26.73 -28.33 -18.16
CA SER A 342 -27.81 -28.10 -17.20
C SER A 342 -27.38 -28.61 -15.82
N SER A 343 -27.22 -27.70 -14.84
CA SER A 343 -26.98 -28.07 -13.44
C SER A 343 -28.30 -28.19 -12.67
N PRO A 344 -28.50 -29.27 -11.88
CA PRO A 344 -29.72 -29.49 -11.12
C PRO A 344 -29.70 -28.78 -9.76
N SER A 345 -30.79 -28.07 -9.48
CA SER A 345 -31.16 -27.47 -8.19
C SER A 345 -31.59 -28.51 -7.16
N LYS A 346 -31.21 -28.32 -5.88
CA LYS A 346 -31.89 -28.74 -4.62
C LYS A 346 -31.00 -28.44 -3.38
N PRO A 347 -31.50 -28.42 -2.12
CA PRO A 347 -32.53 -27.50 -1.60
C PRO A 347 -32.15 -26.88 -0.22
N SER A 348 -32.95 -25.89 0.16
CA SER A 348 -33.13 -25.26 1.48
C SER A 348 -32.98 -26.17 2.71
N MET A 349 -32.23 -25.69 3.71
CA MET A 349 -32.47 -26.04 5.13
C MET A 349 -32.47 -24.79 6.01
N SER A 350 -33.60 -24.61 6.69
CA SER A 350 -33.90 -23.65 7.73
C SER A 350 -33.36 -24.11 9.09
N PHE A 351 -32.77 -23.20 9.86
CA PHE A 351 -32.65 -23.35 11.31
C PHE A 351 -33.26 -22.14 12.02
N GLN A 352 -34.23 -22.42 12.89
CA GLN A 352 -34.87 -21.49 13.83
C GLN A 352 -34.30 -21.68 15.24
N LYS A 353 -34.53 -20.65 16.07
CA LYS A 353 -34.42 -20.51 17.54
C LYS A 353 -33.05 -20.04 18.05
N SER A 354 -32.95 -19.12 19.01
CA SER A 354 -33.94 -18.52 19.92
C SER A 354 -33.42 -17.23 20.55
N LEU A 355 -34.35 -16.37 20.96
CA LEU A 355 -34.15 -15.14 21.72
C LEU A 355 -33.57 -15.40 23.12
N SER A 356 -32.79 -14.43 23.62
CA SER A 356 -32.76 -14.06 25.04
C SER A 356 -32.59 -12.54 25.20
N THR A 357 -33.38 -11.98 26.10
CA THR A 357 -33.77 -10.59 26.30
C THR A 357 -32.90 -9.86 27.35
N THR A 358 -32.92 -8.50 27.30
CA THR A 358 -32.69 -7.49 28.40
C THR A 358 -31.27 -7.29 28.98
N ALA A 359 -30.76 -6.09 29.30
CA ALA A 359 -31.34 -4.74 29.56
C ALA A 359 -30.23 -3.61 29.49
N PRO A 360 -30.54 -2.30 29.74
CA PRO A 360 -29.95 -1.11 29.08
C PRO A 360 -28.93 -0.31 29.92
N PHE A 361 -28.14 0.61 29.33
CA PHE A 361 -27.67 1.88 29.96
C PHE A 361 -27.20 2.95 28.95
N SER A 362 -27.28 4.20 29.40
CA SER A 362 -27.46 5.48 28.70
C SER A 362 -26.22 6.17 28.09
N PRO A 363 -26.38 7.22 27.24
CA PRO A 363 -25.28 7.92 26.57
C PRO A 363 -24.75 9.13 27.38
N SER A 364 -23.43 9.27 27.48
CA SER A 364 -22.77 10.47 27.99
C SER A 364 -22.38 11.43 26.87
N SER A 365 -22.80 12.69 27.04
CA SER A 365 -22.56 13.84 26.18
C SER A 365 -21.10 14.27 26.19
N VAL A 366 -20.52 14.62 25.04
CA VAL A 366 -19.24 15.34 24.96
C VAL A 366 -19.40 16.59 24.08
N ALA A 367 -19.15 17.74 24.70
CA ALA A 367 -19.15 19.07 24.08
C ALA A 367 -17.87 19.29 23.23
N PRO A 368 -17.91 20.18 22.21
CA PRO A 368 -16.78 20.38 21.30
C PRO A 368 -15.71 21.29 21.92
N ARG A 369 -14.42 20.92 21.76
CA ARG A 369 -13.28 21.80 22.02
C ARG A 369 -12.64 22.32 20.72
N PRO A 370 -12.02 23.51 20.77
CA PRO A 370 -11.71 24.31 19.59
C PRO A 370 -10.36 23.96 18.95
N VAL A 371 -10.26 24.30 17.67
CA VAL A 371 -9.16 24.08 16.74
C VAL A 371 -7.96 24.95 17.11
N VAL A 372 -6.76 24.35 17.23
CA VAL A 372 -5.47 25.05 17.34
C VAL A 372 -4.48 24.43 16.34
N ALA A 373 -3.62 25.28 15.78
CA ALA A 373 -2.69 25.03 14.68
C ALA A 373 -1.73 23.84 14.89
N ARG A 374 -1.40 23.14 13.80
CA ARG A 374 -0.59 21.91 13.77
C ARG A 374 0.92 22.22 13.83
N ASP A 375 1.53 21.84 14.94
CA ASP A 375 2.97 21.88 15.23
C ASP A 375 3.59 20.52 14.83
N ASP A 376 4.89 20.43 14.47
CA ASP A 376 5.54 19.15 14.11
C ASP A 376 5.49 18.10 15.24
N ASN A 377 5.26 18.53 16.48
CA ASN A 377 4.96 17.65 17.61
C ASN A 377 3.66 16.86 17.45
N GLN A 378 2.76 17.29 16.57
CA GLN A 378 1.43 16.70 16.43
C GLN A 378 1.46 15.36 15.68
N THR A 379 2.43 15.14 14.78
CA THR A 379 2.59 13.84 14.10
C THR A 379 3.17 12.78 15.04
N SER A 380 4.22 13.10 15.81
CA SER A 380 4.77 12.20 16.83
C SER A 380 3.72 11.90 17.92
N GLN A 381 2.94 12.90 18.35
CA GLN A 381 1.85 12.69 19.30
C GLN A 381 0.74 11.80 18.72
N GLU A 382 0.39 11.94 17.45
CA GLU A 382 -0.59 11.07 16.79
C GLU A 382 -0.11 9.63 16.68
N PHE A 383 1.18 9.39 16.36
CA PHE A 383 1.75 8.05 16.41
C PHE A 383 1.72 7.48 17.83
N ALA A 384 2.02 8.29 18.85
CA ALA A 384 1.96 7.87 20.24
C ALA A 384 0.53 7.52 20.68
N ASP A 385 -0.47 8.33 20.31
CA ASP A 385 -1.87 8.09 20.64
C ASP A 385 -2.41 6.84 19.94
N ASN A 386 -2.05 6.62 18.66
CA ASN A 386 -2.44 5.42 17.91
C ASN A 386 -1.76 4.15 18.44
N ALA A 387 -0.47 4.23 18.78
CA ALA A 387 0.25 3.11 19.39
C ALA A 387 -0.37 2.75 20.74
N ARG A 388 -0.71 3.75 21.56
CA ARG A 388 -1.41 3.56 22.83
C ARG A 388 -2.78 2.92 22.65
N LEU A 389 -3.58 3.39 21.69
CA LEU A 389 -4.90 2.80 21.41
C LEU A 389 -4.77 1.32 21.04
N ALA A 390 -3.81 0.98 20.17
CA ALA A 390 -3.56 -0.41 19.78
C ALA A 390 -3.15 -1.28 20.98
N MET A 391 -2.36 -0.73 21.92
CA MET A 391 -1.99 -1.42 23.16
C MET A 391 -3.21 -1.62 24.08
N GLU A 392 -4.09 -0.62 24.21
CA GLU A 392 -5.33 -0.70 25.00
C GLU A 392 -6.31 -1.74 24.41
N GLU A 393 -6.32 -1.91 23.09
CA GLU A 393 -7.08 -2.94 22.37
C GLU A 393 -6.43 -4.33 22.41
N GLY A 394 -5.20 -4.44 22.93
CA GLY A 394 -4.44 -5.69 23.03
C GLY A 394 -3.73 -6.12 21.73
N ASP A 395 -3.71 -5.28 20.70
CA ASP A 395 -2.99 -5.53 19.44
C ASP A 395 -1.54 -5.01 19.53
N MET A 396 -0.70 -5.80 20.22
CA MET A 396 0.71 -5.45 20.43
C MET A 396 1.53 -5.42 19.14
N GLU A 397 1.18 -6.25 18.14
CA GLU A 397 1.85 -6.22 16.85
C GLU A 397 1.60 -4.87 16.17
N LEU A 398 0.33 -4.41 16.15
CA LEU A 398 -0.02 -3.12 15.57
C LEU A 398 0.69 -1.97 16.28
N ALA A 399 0.74 -1.97 17.62
CA ALA A 399 1.43 -0.95 18.39
C ALA A 399 2.92 -0.85 18.05
N LEU A 400 3.61 -1.99 17.97
CA LEU A 400 5.03 -2.06 17.59
C LEU A 400 5.24 -1.56 16.16
N ARG A 401 4.36 -1.93 15.23
CA ARG A 401 4.44 -1.43 13.85
C ARG A 401 4.24 0.07 13.78
N ILE A 402 3.26 0.63 14.49
CA ILE A 402 3.03 2.08 14.53
C ILE A 402 4.28 2.80 15.04
N ALA A 403 4.93 2.27 16.09
CA ALA A 403 6.14 2.86 16.66
C ALA A 403 7.40 2.67 15.78
N LEU A 404 7.51 1.55 15.05
CA LEU A 404 8.57 1.36 14.06
C LEU A 404 8.42 2.32 12.87
N LEU A 405 7.18 2.61 12.47
CA LEU A 405 6.86 3.47 11.34
C LEU A 405 6.93 4.96 11.65
N SER A 406 6.84 5.35 12.93
CA SER A 406 7.01 6.75 13.32
C SER A 406 8.47 7.23 13.17
N GLU A 407 9.42 6.30 12.97
CA GLU A 407 10.87 6.55 12.97
C GLU A 407 11.34 7.25 14.28
N ASP A 408 10.48 7.27 15.32
CA ASP A 408 10.74 7.84 16.63
C ASP A 408 11.21 6.73 17.58
N GLN A 409 12.53 6.62 17.70
CA GLN A 409 13.19 5.65 18.58
C GLN A 409 12.77 5.80 20.05
N SER A 410 12.29 6.97 20.48
CA SER A 410 11.78 7.17 21.84
C SER A 410 10.40 6.55 22.03
N LEU A 411 9.54 6.63 21.01
CA LEU A 411 8.22 5.99 21.03
C LEU A 411 8.36 4.46 20.98
N LEU A 412 9.20 3.94 20.08
CA LEU A 412 9.46 2.51 20.00
C LEU A 412 10.02 1.96 21.31
N TRP A 413 10.98 2.67 21.92
CA TRP A 413 11.52 2.28 23.22
C TRP A 413 10.43 2.26 24.31
N LYS A 414 9.55 3.28 24.38
CA LYS A 414 8.44 3.31 25.35
C LYS A 414 7.48 2.13 25.16
N VAL A 415 7.15 1.79 23.92
CA VAL A 415 6.29 0.64 23.61
C VAL A 415 6.97 -0.66 24.06
N LEU A 416 8.26 -0.84 23.74
CA LEU A 416 9.03 -2.03 24.15
C LEU A 416 9.20 -2.17 25.66
N ALA A 417 9.39 -1.06 26.36
CA ALA A 417 9.53 -1.03 27.82
C ALA A 417 8.20 -1.34 28.55
N PHE A 418 7.07 -0.98 27.95
CA PHE A 418 5.74 -1.28 28.51
C PHE A 418 5.26 -2.69 28.14
N ALA A 419 5.58 -3.15 26.94
CA ALA A 419 5.13 -4.41 26.40
C ALA A 419 5.80 -5.61 27.09
N GLN A 420 5.05 -6.69 27.27
CA GLN A 420 5.65 -7.97 27.64
C GLN A 420 6.48 -8.51 26.46
N PRO A 421 7.77 -8.83 26.65
CA PRO A 421 8.62 -9.35 25.58
C PRO A 421 8.04 -10.63 24.98
N SER A 422 7.75 -10.60 23.68
CA SER A 422 7.25 -11.75 22.93
C SER A 422 7.37 -11.52 21.43
N VAL A 423 7.90 -12.50 20.70
CA VAL A 423 7.95 -12.47 19.23
C VAL A 423 6.98 -13.46 18.58
N ALA A 424 6.27 -14.28 19.36
CA ALA A 424 5.50 -15.42 18.88
C ALA A 424 4.30 -15.08 17.98
N LEU A 425 3.84 -13.83 18.01
CA LEU A 425 2.71 -13.35 17.21
C LEU A 425 3.12 -12.26 16.21
N LEU A 426 4.42 -11.97 16.11
CA LEU A 426 4.91 -10.96 15.20
C LEU A 426 5.01 -11.53 13.80
N ARG A 427 4.48 -10.82 12.81
CA ARG A 427 4.79 -11.11 11.42
C ARG A 427 6.28 -10.92 11.20
N LYS A 428 6.80 -11.69 10.25
CA LYS A 428 8.20 -11.64 9.84
C LYS A 428 8.71 -10.23 9.52
N THR A 429 7.91 -9.42 8.83
CA THR A 429 8.27 -8.02 8.52
C THR A 429 8.41 -7.15 9.77
N THR A 430 7.54 -7.36 10.76
CA THR A 430 7.59 -6.65 12.04
C THR A 430 8.81 -7.11 12.83
N LEU A 431 9.08 -8.43 12.82
CA LEU A 431 10.24 -9.03 13.47
C LEU A 431 11.57 -8.54 12.88
N ASP A 432 11.69 -8.47 11.56
CA ASP A 432 12.88 -7.97 10.86
C ASP A 432 13.16 -6.50 11.19
N ALA A 433 12.12 -5.65 11.11
CA ALA A 433 12.23 -4.24 11.46
C ALA A 433 12.59 -4.05 12.93
N LEU A 434 11.98 -4.86 13.82
CA LEU A 434 12.24 -4.82 15.24
C LEU A 434 13.69 -5.25 15.57
N CYS A 435 14.19 -6.33 14.97
CA CYS A 435 15.58 -6.76 15.13
C CYS A 435 16.57 -5.73 14.58
N THR A 436 16.20 -5.01 13.52
CA THR A 436 17.00 -3.89 13.02
C THR A 436 17.08 -2.76 14.06
N SER A 437 15.96 -2.40 14.69
CA SER A 437 15.98 -1.42 15.79
C SER A 437 16.72 -1.92 17.03
N PHE A 438 16.77 -3.23 17.29
CA PHE A 438 17.59 -3.78 18.37
C PHE A 438 19.07 -3.52 18.16
N VAL A 439 19.57 -3.63 16.92
CA VAL A 439 20.95 -3.25 16.59
C VAL A 439 21.20 -1.79 16.95
N ASP A 440 20.30 -0.88 16.58
CA ASP A 440 20.43 0.55 16.88
C ASP A 440 20.39 0.83 18.39
N PHE A 441 19.51 0.15 19.12
CA PHE A 441 19.43 0.30 20.57
C PHE A 441 20.64 -0.27 21.30
N LEU A 442 21.20 -1.39 20.83
CA LEU A 442 22.39 -2.00 21.44
C LEU A 442 23.66 -1.18 21.23
N ALA A 443 23.68 -0.27 20.25
CA ALA A 443 24.73 0.74 20.15
C ALA A 443 24.70 1.75 21.33
N THR A 444 23.60 1.80 22.10
CA THR A 444 23.46 2.64 23.30
C THR A 444 23.31 1.77 24.56
N PRO A 445 24.35 1.66 25.42
CA PRO A 445 24.35 0.71 26.53
C PRO A 445 23.20 0.82 27.53
N GLU A 446 22.67 2.02 27.73
CA GLU A 446 21.59 2.32 28.67
C GLU A 446 20.24 1.71 28.29
N LYS A 447 20.09 1.20 27.06
CA LYS A 447 18.83 0.62 26.55
C LYS A 447 18.85 -0.90 26.47
N ALA A 448 19.98 -1.53 26.77
CA ALA A 448 20.18 -2.97 26.56
C ALA A 448 19.29 -3.84 27.46
N ASP A 449 18.94 -3.35 28.65
CA ASP A 449 18.07 -4.01 29.63
C ASP A 449 16.65 -4.25 29.10
N VAL A 450 16.11 -3.31 28.32
CA VAL A 450 14.80 -3.44 27.66
C VAL A 450 14.88 -4.41 26.49
N ILE A 451 16.00 -4.46 25.77
CA ILE A 451 16.13 -5.23 24.52
C ILE A 451 16.48 -6.71 24.76
N PHE A 452 17.34 -7.03 25.73
CA PHE A 452 17.75 -8.41 25.99
C PHE A 452 16.61 -9.39 26.23
N PRO A 453 15.52 -9.05 26.96
CA PRO A 453 14.36 -9.93 27.08
C PRO A 453 13.72 -10.27 25.73
N TRP A 454 13.66 -9.33 24.79
CA TRP A 454 13.09 -9.56 23.46
C TRP A 454 13.97 -10.47 22.61
N ILE A 455 15.29 -10.25 22.63
CA ILE A 455 16.26 -11.13 21.96
C ILE A 455 16.19 -12.53 22.60
N SER A 456 16.05 -12.64 23.92
CA SER A 456 15.88 -13.94 24.58
C SER A 456 14.62 -14.66 24.11
N CYS A 457 13.50 -13.96 23.90
CA CYS A 457 12.29 -14.54 23.31
C CYS A 457 12.50 -14.98 21.86
N LEU A 458 13.24 -14.21 21.07
CA LEU A 458 13.59 -14.57 19.69
C LEU A 458 14.37 -15.88 19.63
N VAL A 459 15.34 -16.06 20.53
CA VAL A 459 16.24 -17.22 20.51
C VAL A 459 15.61 -18.47 21.13
N LYS A 460 14.75 -18.30 22.15
CA LYS A 460 14.06 -19.43 22.81
C LYS A 460 12.94 -20.06 21.98
N LEU A 461 12.44 -19.37 20.97
CA LEU A 461 11.37 -19.89 20.11
C LEU A 461 11.97 -20.52 18.87
N ASP A 462 11.84 -21.84 18.76
CA ASP A 462 12.38 -22.62 17.66
C ASP A 462 11.96 -22.07 16.29
N GLY A 463 12.94 -21.87 15.42
CA GLY A 463 12.75 -21.41 14.05
C GLY A 463 12.54 -19.89 13.87
N TYR A 464 12.33 -19.10 14.93
CA TYR A 464 12.14 -17.64 14.80
C TYR A 464 13.42 -16.91 14.41
N VAL A 465 14.58 -17.37 14.88
CA VAL A 465 15.89 -16.87 14.44
C VAL A 465 16.05 -16.98 12.92
N ASN A 466 15.54 -18.06 12.31
CA ASN A 466 15.58 -18.28 10.86
C ASN A 466 14.60 -17.39 10.09
N LEU A 467 13.68 -16.72 10.79
CA LEU A 467 12.78 -15.73 10.19
C LEU A 467 13.45 -14.34 10.09
N VAL A 468 14.56 -14.11 10.79
CA VAL A 468 15.26 -12.82 10.75
C VAL A 468 16.21 -12.78 9.55
N ASP A 469 16.28 -11.64 8.85
CA ASP A 469 17.26 -11.41 7.77
C ASP A 469 18.68 -11.74 8.27
N ALA A 470 19.38 -12.60 7.54
CA ALA A 470 20.69 -13.11 7.94
C ALA A 470 21.74 -12.02 8.21
N ARG A 471 21.61 -10.84 7.58
CA ARG A 471 22.52 -9.70 7.80
C ARG A 471 22.17 -8.94 9.07
N VAL A 472 20.88 -8.77 9.36
CA VAL A 472 20.42 -8.19 10.64
C VAL A 472 20.85 -9.10 11.77
N LEU A 473 20.71 -10.41 11.59
CA LEU A 473 21.16 -11.41 12.54
C LEU A 473 22.69 -11.37 12.74
N LEU A 474 23.46 -11.24 11.66
CA LEU A 474 24.92 -11.10 11.74
C LEU A 474 25.33 -9.83 12.49
N GLU A 475 24.71 -8.69 12.17
CA GLU A 475 24.99 -7.43 12.86
C GLU A 475 24.57 -7.48 14.33
N LEU A 476 23.41 -8.07 14.64
CA LEU A 476 22.95 -8.29 16.00
C LEU A 476 23.94 -9.14 16.80
N LYS A 477 24.51 -10.19 16.18
CA LYS A 477 25.60 -10.98 16.77
C LYS A 477 26.84 -10.14 17.02
N THR A 478 27.25 -9.32 16.04
CA THR A 478 28.41 -8.42 16.18
C THR A 478 28.23 -7.43 17.33
N GLN A 479 27.04 -6.82 17.45
CA GLN A 479 26.73 -5.91 18.55
C GLN A 479 26.74 -6.62 19.90
N LEU A 480 26.11 -7.80 20.02
CA LEU A 480 26.12 -8.58 21.26
C LEU A 480 27.54 -9.03 21.66
N ALA A 481 28.38 -9.41 20.69
CA ALA A 481 29.78 -9.73 20.92
C ALA A 481 30.56 -8.51 21.41
N HIS A 482 30.36 -7.33 20.81
CA HIS A 482 30.98 -6.10 21.27
C HIS A 482 30.52 -5.74 22.71
N PHE A 483 29.24 -5.92 22.99
CA PHE A 483 28.63 -5.68 24.30
C PHE A 483 29.05 -6.68 25.39
N SER A 484 29.64 -7.82 25.00
CA SER A 484 30.16 -8.85 25.92
C SER A 484 31.55 -8.54 26.47
N ALA A 485 32.27 -7.58 25.89
CA ALA A 485 33.62 -7.18 26.31
C ALA A 485 33.73 -6.38 27.64
N PRO A 486 32.74 -5.58 28.10
CA PRO A 486 32.78 -4.89 29.40
C PRO A 486 32.54 -5.83 30.60
N SER A 487 32.93 -5.42 31.81
CA SER A 487 32.78 -6.23 33.05
C SER A 487 31.44 -6.00 33.79
N ALA A 488 30.35 -5.71 33.07
CA ALA A 488 29.04 -5.41 33.66
C ALA A 488 28.11 -6.65 33.67
N LYS A 489 27.05 -6.62 34.47
CA LYS A 489 26.05 -7.70 34.55
C LYS A 489 25.38 -7.93 33.19
N GLU A 490 25.15 -6.84 32.46
CA GLU A 490 24.58 -6.77 31.13
C GLU A 490 25.48 -7.47 30.10
N SER A 491 26.80 -7.43 30.30
CA SER A 491 27.78 -8.08 29.42
C SER A 491 27.72 -9.60 29.50
N LEU A 492 27.39 -10.17 30.66
CA LEU A 492 27.13 -11.61 30.81
C LEU A 492 25.85 -12.04 30.07
N ILE A 493 24.81 -11.20 30.10
CA ILE A 493 23.57 -11.46 29.37
C ILE A 493 23.82 -11.38 27.86
N ALA A 494 24.57 -10.38 27.41
CA ALA A 494 24.96 -10.25 26.00
C ALA A 494 25.80 -11.44 25.52
N ALA A 495 26.77 -11.89 26.30
CA ALA A 495 27.59 -13.07 25.99
C ALA A 495 26.71 -14.32 25.82
N ARG A 496 25.78 -14.54 26.74
CA ARG A 496 24.84 -15.66 26.66
C ARG A 496 23.94 -15.58 25.42
N LEU A 497 23.35 -14.42 25.14
CA LEU A 497 22.50 -14.25 23.96
C LEU A 497 23.29 -14.42 22.65
N TYR A 498 24.55 -13.97 22.63
CA TYR A 498 25.45 -14.20 21.51
C TYR A 498 25.69 -15.70 21.28
N GLU A 499 25.99 -16.46 22.34
CA GLU A 499 26.16 -17.92 22.26
C GLU A 499 24.89 -18.63 21.78
N GLU A 500 23.72 -18.28 22.32
CA GLU A 500 22.44 -18.88 21.92
C GLU A 500 22.05 -18.53 20.45
N LEU A 501 22.61 -17.45 19.88
CA LEU A 501 22.44 -17.09 18.47
C LEU A 501 23.42 -17.80 17.53
N LEU A 502 24.48 -18.42 18.05
CA LEU A 502 25.39 -19.22 17.23
C LEU A 502 24.65 -20.48 16.75
N PRO A 503 24.91 -20.94 15.51
CA PRO A 503 24.34 -22.19 15.05
C PRO A 503 24.79 -23.32 15.99
N SER A 504 23.83 -24.11 16.51
CA SER A 504 24.16 -25.31 17.28
C SER A 504 25.09 -26.21 16.46
N PRO A 505 26.21 -26.68 17.02
CA PRO A 505 27.00 -27.69 16.36
C PRO A 505 26.17 -28.99 16.31
N ILE A 506 25.96 -29.47 15.08
CA ILE A 506 25.51 -30.83 14.67
C ILE A 506 24.03 -30.95 14.26
N ASP A 507 23.83 -31.07 12.94
CA ASP A 507 23.23 -32.26 12.30
C ASP A 507 23.87 -32.42 10.90
N GLU A 508 25.16 -32.78 10.88
CA GLU A 508 25.75 -33.56 9.79
C GLU A 508 25.74 -35.03 10.24
N SER A 509 24.64 -35.72 9.97
CA SER A 509 24.58 -37.19 9.93
C SER A 509 23.52 -37.66 8.94
#